data_AF-A0A6B1G8Y8-F1
#
_entry.id   AF-A0A6B1G8Y8-F1
#
_cell.length_a   1.000
_cell.length_b   1.000
_cell.length_c   1.000
_cell.angle_alpha   90.00
_cell.angle_beta   90.00
_cell.angle_gamma   90.00
#
_symmetry.space_group_name_H-M   'P 1'
#
loop_
_entity.id
_entity.type
_entity.pdbx_description
1 polymer ?
#
loop_
_entity_poly.entity_id
_entity_poly.type
_entity_poly.pdbx_seq_one_letter_code
_entity_poly.pdbx_strand_id
1 'polypeptide(L)' 'MLRSVQGGVRADYAYEVHPHDEGTSRVTLTADCQSTGVLWRVMWPLLRVAIPASDAKQLRLLRATLEDA' A
#
# COMPACT_ATOMS: atom_id res chain seq x y z
N MET A 1 -5.84 11.09 1.57
CA MET A 1 -5.89 9.80 2.30
C MET A 1 -6.84 8.88 1.53
N LEU A 2 -6.40 7.68 1.17
CA LEU A 2 -7.18 6.72 0.37
C LEU A 2 -7.62 5.57 1.27
N ARG A 3 -8.90 5.22 1.26
CA ARG A 3 -9.44 4.09 2.06
C ARG A 3 -9.89 2.96 1.14
N SER A 4 -9.47 1.74 1.48
CA SER A 4 -9.94 0.50 0.86
C SER A 4 -10.61 -0.38 1.90
N VAL A 5 -11.73 -0.99 1.54
CA VAL A 5 -12.43 -1.99 2.37
C VAL A 5 -12.75 -3.18 1.48
N GLN A 6 -12.22 -4.35 1.84
CA GLN A 6 -12.51 -5.61 1.16
C GLN A 6 -12.84 -6.69 2.19
N GLY A 7 -14.10 -7.12 2.20
CA GLY A 7 -14.60 -8.05 3.20
C GLY A 7 -14.39 -7.50 4.62
N GLY A 8 -13.72 -8.29 5.48
CA GLY A 8 -13.40 -7.90 6.85
C GLY A 8 -12.10 -7.10 7.01
N VAL A 9 -11.42 -6.76 5.92
CA VAL A 9 -10.15 -6.02 5.93
C VAL A 9 -10.37 -4.59 5.47
N ARG A 10 -9.85 -3.63 6.25
CA ARG A 10 -9.81 -2.22 5.92
C ARG A 10 -8.36 -1.76 5.87
N ALA A 11 -8.01 -0.96 4.87
CA ALA A 11 -6.72 -0.31 4.75
C ALA A 11 -6.90 1.19 4.51
N ASP A 12 -6.26 2.00 5.35
CA ASP A 12 -6.14 3.44 5.21
C ASP A 12 -4.71 3.77 4.73
N TYR A 13 -4.61 4.30 3.51
CA TYR A 13 -3.34 4.59 2.85
C TYR A 13 -3.00 6.08 2.91
N ALA A 14 -1.73 6.34 3.23
CA ALA A 14 -1.07 7.63 3.13
C ALA A 14 0.13 7.53 2.18
N TYR A 15 0.19 8.45 1.21
CA TYR A 15 1.30 8.58 0.28
C TYR A 15 2.03 9.88 0.57
N GLU A 16 3.34 9.80 0.64
CA GLU A 16 4.21 10.96 0.78
C GLU A 16 5.25 10.94 -0.32
N VAL A 17 5.47 12.10 -0.93
CA VAL A 17 6.48 12.28 -1.97
C VAL A 17 7.53 13.23 -1.41
N HIS A 18 8.76 12.73 -1.33
CA HIS A 18 9.91 13.47 -0.83
C HIS A 18 10.92 13.61 -1.98
N PRO A 19 11.57 14.78 -2.14
CA PRO A 19 12.68 14.91 -3.07
C PRO A 19 13.80 13.94 -2.67
N HIS A 20 14.43 13.31 -3.66
CA HIS A 20 15.50 12.35 -3.45
C HIS A 20 16.49 12.49 -4.60
N ASP A 21 17.45 13.41 -4.50
CA ASP A 21 18.39 13.80 -5.56
C ASP A 21 17.76 14.54 -6.76
N GLU A 22 18.61 15.04 -7.66
CA GLU A 22 18.20 15.84 -8.81
C GLU A 22 17.40 15.00 -9.81
N GLY A 23 16.16 15.40 -10.06
CA GLY A 23 15.27 14.71 -10.99
C GLY A 23 14.64 13.42 -10.44
N THR A 24 14.87 13.07 -9.18
CA THR A 24 14.29 11.86 -8.57
C THR A 24 13.49 12.18 -7.30
N SER A 25 12.45 11.37 -7.07
CA SER A 25 11.57 11.48 -5.90
C SER A 25 11.47 10.14 -5.19
N ARG A 26 11.52 10.17 -3.86
CA ARG A 26 11.18 9.04 -3.01
C ARG A 26 9.71 9.10 -2.67
N VAL A 27 8.98 8.07 -3.07
CA VAL A 27 7.58 7.88 -2.67
C VAL A 27 7.53 6.89 -1.51
N THR A 28 6.91 7.30 -0.41
CA THR A 28 6.62 6.44 0.75
C THR A 28 5.13 6.14 0.79
N LEU A 29 4.78 4.87 0.95
CA LEU A 29 3.41 4.40 1.16
C LEU A 29 3.31 3.81 2.56
N THR A 30 2.42 4.37 3.36
CA THR A 30 2.03 3.81 4.65
C THR A 30 0.61 3.29 4.56
N ALA A 31 0.41 2.03 4.94
CA ALA A 31 -0.90 1.40 5.02
C ALA A 31 -1.22 1.05 6.47
N ASP A 32 -2.23 1.70 7.06
CA ASP A 32 -2.81 1.27 8.32
C ASP A 32 -3.91 0.25 8.03
N CYS A 33 -3.65 -1.00 8.41
CA CYS A 33 -4.53 -2.12 8.08
C CYS A 33 -5.21 -2.64 9.35
N GLN A 34 -6.53 -2.77 9.27
CA GLN A 34 -7.38 -3.32 10.32
C GLN A 34 -8.15 -4.53 9.78
N SER A 35 -8.28 -5.58 10.59
CA SER A 35 -9.10 -6.75 10.26
C SER A 35 -10.17 -6.99 11.32
N THR A 36 -11.38 -7.32 10.86
CA THR A 36 -12.53 -7.65 11.70
C THR A 36 -13.03 -9.06 11.37
N GLY A 37 -13.57 -9.77 12.37
CA GLY A 37 -14.02 -11.16 12.24
C GLY A 37 -12.91 -12.20 12.51
N VAL A 38 -13.32 -13.38 13.01
CA VAL A 38 -12.40 -14.43 13.49
C VAL A 38 -11.53 -14.98 12.35
N LEU A 39 -12.13 -15.25 11.18
CA LEU A 39 -11.40 -15.77 10.02
C LEU A 39 -10.28 -14.83 9.56
N TRP A 40 -10.57 -13.54 9.43
CA TRP A 40 -9.60 -12.53 8.99
C TRP A 40 -8.48 -12.30 10.01
N ARG A 41 -8.79 -12.40 11.31
CA ARG A 41 -7.78 -12.35 12.39
C ARG A 41 -6.83 -13.55 12.34
N VAL A 42 -7.33 -14.74 12.01
CA VAL A 42 -6.49 -15.94 11.85
C VAL A 42 -5.58 -15.82 10.62
N MET A 43 -6.10 -15.26 9.52
CA MET A 43 -5.32 -15.02 8.30
C MET A 43 -4.36 -13.83 8.39
N TRP A 44 -4.45 -13.01 9.44
CA TRP A 44 -3.69 -11.76 9.57
C TRP A 44 -2.17 -11.89 9.39
N PRO A 45 -1.48 -12.91 9.93
CA PRO A 45 -0.04 -13.05 9.71
C PRO A 45 0.33 -13.24 8.24
N LEU A 46 -0.48 -14.01 7.50
CA LEU A 46 -0.29 -14.21 6.05
C LEU A 46 -0.55 -12.90 5.30
N LEU A 47 -1.61 -12.18 5.66
CA LEU A 47 -1.94 -10.89 5.06
C LEU A 47 -0.84 -9.84 5.31
N ARG A 48 -0.24 -9.80 6.50
CA ARG A 48 0.87 -8.88 6.81
C ARG A 48 2.09 -9.07 5.92
N VAL A 49 2.31 -10.29 5.40
CA VAL A 49 3.41 -10.57 4.46
C VAL A 49 3.00 -10.27 3.02
N ALA A 50 1.75 -10.56 2.66
CA ALA A 50 1.24 -10.37 1.30
C ALA A 50 0.97 -8.89 0.94
N ILE A 51 0.50 -8.09 1.90
CA ILE A 51 0.15 -6.67 1.70
C ILE A 51 1.35 -5.86 1.18
N PRO A 52 2.55 -5.89 1.81
CA PRO A 52 3.71 -5.15 1.30
C PRO A 52 4.09 -5.54 -0.14
N ALA A 53 3.97 -6.82 -0.49
CA ALA A 53 4.27 -7.27 -1.85
C ALA A 53 3.27 -6.76 -2.88
N SER A 54 1.97 -6.77 -2.54
CA SER A 54 0.90 -6.20 -3.35
C SER A 54 1.08 -4.69 -3.53
N ASP A 55 1.34 -3.97 -2.45
CA ASP A 55 1.49 -2.51 -2.45
C ASP A 55 2.74 -2.08 -3.22
N ALA A 56 3.84 -2.83 -3.11
CA ALA A 56 5.03 -2.61 -3.93
C ALA A 56 4.74 -2.74 -5.43
N LYS A 57 3.87 -3.69 -5.83
CA LYS A 57 3.44 -3.82 -7.23
C LYS A 57 2.64 -2.59 -7.67
N GLN A 58 1.75 -2.08 -6.83
CA GLN A 58 0.98 -0.86 -7.13
C GLN A 58 1.89 0.37 -7.30
N LEU A 59 2.87 0.55 -6.42
CA LEU A 59 3.84 1.65 -6.55
C LEU A 59 4.69 1.53 -7.82
N ARG A 60 5.08 0.32 -8.23
CA ARG A 60 5.78 0.11 -9.51
C ARG A 60 4.92 0.46 -10.72
N LEU A 61 3.64 0.08 -10.70
CA LEU A 61 2.70 0.44 -11.77
C LEU A 61 2.49 1.94 -11.85
N LEU A 62 2.31 2.61 -10.70
CA LEU A 62 2.21 4.06 -10.64
C LEU A 62 3.45 4.73 -11.24
N ARG A 63 4.65 4.28 -10.85
CA ARG A 63 5.91 4.77 -11.40
C ARG A 63 5.94 4.64 -12.93
N ALA A 64 5.65 3.44 -13.45
CA ALA A 64 5.64 3.22 -14.89
C ALA A 64 4.65 4.15 -15.62
N THR A 65 3.43 4.30 -15.07
CA THR A 65 2.42 5.21 -15.66
C THR A 65 2.87 6.67 -15.66
N LEU A 66 3.64 7.11 -14.66
CA LEU A 66 4.15 8.48 -14.60
C LEU A 66 5.38 8.72 -15.48
N GLU A 67 6.22 7.70 -15.65
CA GLU A 67 7.41 7.78 -16.52
C GLU A 67 7.02 7.67 -18.02
N ASP A 68 5.92 6.99 -18.33
CA ASP A 68 5.38 6.86 -19.70
C ASP A 68 4.49 8.04 -20.14
N ALA A 69 4.19 8.99 -19.25
CA ALA A 69 3.29 10.14 -19.48
C ALA A 69 4.04 11.43 -19.79
#